data_AF-A0A4Q4XW16-F1
#
_entry.id   AF-A0A4Q4XW16-F1
#
_cell.length_a   1.000
_cell.length_b   1.000
_cell.length_c   1.000
_cell.angle_alpha   90.00
_cell.angle_beta   90.00
_cell.angle_gamma   90.00
#
_symmetry.space_group_name_H-M   'P 1'
#
loop_
_entity.id
_entity.type
_entity.pdbx_description
1 polymer ?
#
loop_
_entity_poly.entity_id
_entity_poly.type
_entity_poly.pdbx_seq_one_letter_code
_entity_poly.pdbx_strand_id
1 'polypeptide(L)'
;MVEHLIASAMALGLPEEQATRLAKQTCLGAGKMLTESSEEPSQLRINVTSPKGTTEAALKSFEASGLKEAVDKAVKAATNRAEELGKTLGSS
;
A
#
# COMPACT_ATOMS: atom_id res chain seq x y z
N MET A 1 3.75 2.00 5.93
CA MET A 1 3.68 0.89 4.94
C MET A 1 5.07 0.48 4.44
N VAL A 2 5.90 1.41 3.96
CA VAL A 2 7.22 1.11 3.38
C VAL A 2 8.18 0.56 4.44
N GLU A 3 8.19 1.14 5.63
CA GLU A 3 8.96 0.70 6.79
C GLU A 3 8.64 -0.76 7.19
N HIS A 4 7.39 -1.20 7.03
CA HIS A 4 7.00 -2.60 7.27
C HIS A 4 7.48 -3.55 6.18
N LEU A 5 7.51 -3.10 4.91
CA LEU A 5 8.12 -3.87 3.82
C LEU A 5 9.62 -4.05 4.05
N ILE A 6 10.31 -3.00 4.49
CA ILE A 6 11.74 -3.05 4.83
C ILE A 6 11.98 -4.03 5.98
N ALA A 7 11.26 -3.89 7.09
CA ALA A 7 11.41 -4.76 8.26
C ALA A 7 11.13 -6.23 7.91
N SER A 8 10.09 -6.50 7.10
CA SER A 8 9.76 -7.86 6.67
C SER A 8 10.84 -8.46 5.77
N ALA A 9 11.36 -7.67 4.81
CA ALA A 9 12.48 -8.09 3.96
C ALA A 9 13.75 -8.40 4.77
N MET A 10 14.05 -7.59 5.78
CA MET A 10 15.17 -7.83 6.70
C MET A 10 14.97 -9.10 7.53
N ALA A 11 13.77 -9.32 8.05
CA ALA A 11 13.42 -10.54 8.79
C ALA A 11 13.55 -11.81 7.92
N LEU A 12 13.42 -11.67 6.60
CA LEU A 12 13.66 -12.73 5.62
C LEU A 12 15.12 -12.84 5.16
N GLY A 13 16.04 -12.07 5.76
CA GLY A 13 17.48 -12.18 5.55
C GLY A 13 18.10 -11.16 4.60
N LEU A 14 17.34 -10.18 4.10
CA LEU A 14 17.92 -9.11 3.28
C LEU A 14 18.71 -8.11 4.14
N PRO A 15 19.90 -7.67 3.70
CA PRO A 15 20.58 -6.52 4.31
C PRO A 15 19.69 -5.28 4.29
N GLU A 16 19.77 -4.46 5.34
CA GLU A 16 18.95 -3.25 5.49
C GLU A 16 19.00 -2.33 4.27
N GLU A 17 20.19 -2.11 3.72
CA GLU A 17 20.37 -1.27 2.53
C GLU A 17 19.59 -1.82 1.32
N GLN A 18 19.66 -3.14 1.11
CA GLN A 18 18.95 -3.80 0.01
C GLN A 18 17.44 -3.78 0.24
N ALA A 19 16.97 -4.12 1.45
CA ALA A 19 15.57 -4.07 1.83
C ALA A 19 14.99 -2.67 1.62
N THR A 20 15.71 -1.64 2.08
CA THR A 20 15.35 -0.22 1.93
C THR A 20 15.27 0.18 0.46
N ARG A 21 16.28 -0.16 -0.33
CA ARG A 21 16.32 0.18 -1.75
C ARG A 21 15.17 -0.47 -2.51
N LEU A 22 14.95 -1.77 -2.30
CA LEU A 22 13.88 -2.53 -2.96
C LEU A 22 12.51 -1.96 -2.60
N ALA A 23 12.19 -1.80 -1.30
CA ALA A 23 10.90 -1.27 -0.87
C ALA A 23 10.61 0.13 -1.43
N LYS A 24 11.59 1.04 -1.41
CA LYS A 24 11.45 2.38 -2.00
C LYS A 24 11.19 2.33 -3.50
N GLN A 25 11.95 1.53 -4.25
CA GLN A 25 11.77 1.42 -5.69
C GLN A 25 10.47 0.73 -6.08
N THR A 26 10.00 -0.26 -5.31
CA THR A 26 8.69 -0.88 -5.51
C THR A 26 7.58 0.17 -5.37
N CYS A 27 7.59 1.00 -4.34
CA CYS A 27 6.59 2.05 -4.17
C CYS A 27 6.67 3.13 -5.25
N LEU A 28 7.89 3.54 -5.65
CA LEU A 28 8.08 4.49 -6.74
C LEU A 28 7.53 3.94 -8.06
N GLY A 29 7.88 2.70 -8.42
CA GLY A 29 7.42 2.06 -9.64
C GLY A 29 5.90 1.88 -9.66
N ALA A 30 5.30 1.45 -8.54
CA ALA A 30 3.85 1.33 -8.42
C ALA A 30 3.15 2.68 -8.57
N GLY A 31 3.67 3.73 -7.92
CA GLY A 31 3.14 5.09 -8.07
C GLY A 31 3.21 5.59 -9.51
N LYS A 32 4.35 5.42 -10.18
CA LYS A 32 4.51 5.76 -11.60
C LYS A 32 3.54 5.02 -12.50
N MET A 33 3.39 3.70 -12.33
CA MET A 33 2.43 2.92 -13.10
C MET A 33 1.00 3.46 -12.95
N LEU A 34 0.60 3.85 -11.74
CA LEU A 34 -0.73 4.39 -11.47
C LEU A 34 -0.96 5.78 -12.08
N THR A 35 0.07 6.62 -12.17
CA THR A 35 -0.06 7.99 -12.66
C THR A 35 0.20 8.15 -14.15
N GLU A 36 0.97 7.22 -14.75
CA GLU A 36 1.41 7.30 -16.15
C GLU A 36 0.63 6.35 -17.07
N SER A 37 -0.03 5.32 -16.54
CA SER A 37 -0.85 4.41 -17.32
C SER A 37 -2.26 4.95 -17.54
N SER A 38 -2.87 4.59 -18.67
CA SER A 38 -4.31 4.78 -18.93
C SER A 38 -5.17 3.62 -18.41
N GLU A 39 -4.55 2.56 -17.89
CA GLU A 39 -5.25 1.41 -17.35
C GLU A 39 -5.75 1.64 -15.92
N GLU A 40 -6.88 1.02 -15.60
CA GLU A 40 -7.43 1.05 -14.25
C GLU A 40 -6.49 0.34 -13.24
N PRO A 41 -6.43 0.80 -11.97
CA PRO A 41 -5.59 0.18 -10.93
C PRO A 41 -5.79 -1.32 -10.76
N SER A 42 -7.01 -1.82 -10.93
CA SER A 42 -7.31 -3.25 -10.88
C SER A 42 -6.65 -4.03 -12.02
N GLN A 43 -6.59 -3.45 -13.21
CA GLN A 43 -5.95 -4.07 -14.37
C GLN A 43 -4.43 -4.07 -14.21
N LEU A 44 -3.84 -2.95 -13.76
CA LEU A 44 -2.42 -2.88 -13.43
C LEU A 44 -2.00 -3.97 -12.43
N ARG A 45 -2.81 -4.20 -11.38
CA ARG A 45 -2.59 -5.30 -10.43
C ARG A 45 -2.67 -6.67 -11.11
N ILE A 46 -3.65 -6.90 -11.98
CA ILE A 46 -3.81 -8.16 -12.73
C ILE A 46 -2.57 -8.42 -13.60
N ASN A 47 -2.06 -7.41 -14.29
CA ASN A 47 -0.90 -7.53 -15.19
C ASN A 47 0.37 -8.01 -14.47
N VAL A 48 0.51 -7.75 -13.17
CA VAL A 48 1.65 -8.20 -12.34
C VAL A 48 1.35 -9.45 -11.50
N THR A 49 0.20 -10.08 -11.71
CA THR A 49 -0.28 -11.23 -10.95
C THR A 49 -0.42 -12.47 -11.84
N SER A 50 0.59 -13.32 -11.84
CA SER A 50 0.51 -14.61 -12.52
C SER A 50 -0.33 -15.62 -11.72
N PRO A 51 -1.15 -16.47 -12.37
CA PRO A 51 -1.87 -17.55 -11.69
C PRO A 51 -0.92 -18.47 -10.92
N LYS A 52 -1.24 -18.77 -9.65
CA LYS A 52 -0.40 -19.57 -8.72
C LYS A 52 0.99 -18.95 -8.43
N GLY A 53 1.17 -17.67 -8.72
CA GLY A 53 2.41 -16.94 -8.48
C GLY A 53 2.56 -16.42 -7.05
N THR A 54 3.74 -15.87 -6.74
CA THR A 54 4.05 -15.27 -5.43
C THR A 54 3.20 -14.03 -5.14
N THR A 55 2.95 -13.19 -6.15
CA THR A 55 2.06 -12.02 -6.02
C THR A 55 0.64 -12.43 -5.66
N GLU A 56 0.11 -13.49 -6.30
CA GLU A 56 -1.22 -14.00 -5.99
C GLU A 56 -1.32 -14.49 -4.54
N ALA A 57 -0.30 -15.22 -4.06
CA ALA A 57 -0.24 -15.69 -2.68
C ALA A 57 -0.21 -14.52 -1.67
N ALA A 58 0.55 -13.46 -1.97
CA ALA A 58 0.59 -12.26 -1.14
C ALA A 58 -0.76 -11.54 -1.11
N LEU A 59 -1.42 -11.38 -2.26
CA LEU A 59 -2.75 -10.75 -2.35
C LEU A 59 -3.81 -11.53 -1.56
N LYS A 60 -3.84 -12.86 -1.68
CA LYS A 60 -4.74 -13.72 -0.89
C LYS A 60 -4.52 -13.57 0.61
N SER A 61 -3.26 -13.44 1.05
CA SER A 61 -2.92 -13.18 2.45
C SER A 61 -3.43 -11.82 2.93
N PHE A 62 -3.30 -10.78 2.10
CA PHE A 62 -3.85 -9.46 2.41
C PHE A 62 -5.38 -9.45 2.49
N GLU A 63 -6.07 -10.15 1.58
CA GLU A 63 -7.52 -10.31 1.62
C GLU A 63 -7.96 -11.04 2.90
N ALA A 64 -7.33 -12.17 3.22
CA ALA A 64 -7.62 -12.93 4.45
C ALA A 64 -7.34 -12.12 5.73
N SER A 65 -6.39 -11.16 5.67
CA SER A 65 -6.06 -10.26 6.77
C SER A 65 -6.97 -9.03 6.86
N GLY A 66 -7.95 -8.88 5.97
CA GLY A 66 -8.91 -7.78 5.99
C GLY A 66 -8.33 -6.43 5.55
N LEU A 67 -7.43 -6.43 4.55
CA LEU A 67 -6.79 -5.21 4.06
C LEU A 67 -7.82 -4.17 3.60
N LYS A 68 -8.89 -4.60 2.92
CA LYS A 68 -9.94 -3.70 2.44
C LYS A 68 -10.59 -2.95 3.60
N GLU A 69 -10.98 -3.68 4.64
CA GLU A 69 -11.62 -3.13 5.83
C GLU A 69 -10.68 -2.21 6.60
N ALA A 70 -9.39 -2.55 6.64
CA ALA A 70 -8.36 -1.71 7.26
C ALA A 70 -8.20 -0.37 6.53
N VAL A 71 -8.15 -0.38 5.20
CA VAL A 71 -8.07 0.83 4.37
C VAL A 71 -9.33 1.68 4.54
N ASP A 72 -10.52 1.08 4.46
CA ASP A 72 -11.79 1.78 4.64
C ASP A 72 -11.87 2.48 6.01
N LYS A 73 -11.44 1.80 7.08
CA LYS A 73 -11.40 2.37 8.43
C LYS A 73 -10.39 3.52 8.52
N ALA A 74 -9.20 3.36 7.95
CA ALA A 74 -8.16 4.38 8.00
C ALA A 74 -8.59 5.66 7.28
N VAL A 75 -9.18 5.55 6.08
CA VAL A 75 -9.67 6.72 5.33
C VAL A 75 -10.79 7.42 6.08
N LYS A 76 -11.78 6.69 6.60
CA LYS A 76 -12.86 7.27 7.41
C LYS A 76 -12.35 7.99 8.65
N ALA A 77 -11.39 7.38 9.36
CA ALA A 77 -10.78 8.01 10.54
C ALA A 77 -10.07 9.32 10.18
N ALA A 78 -9.33 9.35 9.06
CA ALA A 78 -8.68 10.56 8.56
C ALA A 78 -9.70 11.64 8.17
N THR A 79 -10.78 11.27 7.48
CA THR A 79 -11.86 12.19 7.10
C THR A 79 -12.55 12.79 8.32
N ASN A 80 -12.97 11.96 9.29
CA ASN A 80 -13.62 12.43 10.51
C ASN A 80 -12.73 13.43 11.26
N ARG A 81 -11.42 13.12 11.35
CA ARG A 81 -10.47 14.03 12.00
C ARG A 81 -10.32 15.36 11.26
N ALA A 82 -10.29 15.33 9.94
CA ALA A 82 -10.23 16.56 9.14
C ALA A 82 -11.46 17.44 9.36
N GLU A 83 -12.65 16.85 9.47
CA GLU A 83 -13.89 17.58 9.76
C GLU A 83 -13.90 18.21 11.16
N GLU A 84 -13.44 17.49 12.19
CA GLU A 84 -13.29 18.01 13.55
C GLU A 84 -12.36 19.23 13.58
N LEU A 85 -11.23 19.15 12.88
CA LEU A 85 -10.28 20.24 12.77
C LEU A 85 -10.89 21.43 12.04
N GLY A 86 -11.59 21.22 10.93
CA GLY A 86 -12.27 22.28 10.18
C GLY A 86 -13.34 23.00 11.01
N LYS A 87 -14.12 22.26 11.81
CA LYS A 87 -15.11 22.85 12.72
C LYS A 87 -14.44 23.67 13.83
N THR A 88 -13.35 23.17 14.40
CA THR A 88 -12.61 23.87 15.47
C THR A 88 -11.96 25.17 14.96
N LEU A 89 -11.39 25.14 13.75
CA LEU A 89 -10.71 26.29 13.14
C LEU A 89 -11.69 27.33 12.57
N GLY A 90 -12.86 26.91 12.08
CA GLY A 90 -13.91 27.84 11.60
C GLY A 90 -14.77 28.44 12.72
N SER A 91 -14.59 27.97 13.97
CA SER A 91 -15.28 28.48 15.16
C SER A 91 -14.37 29.36 16.05
N SER A 92 -13.17 29.68 15.57
CA SER A 92 -12.21 30.62 16.19
C SER A 92 -12.09 31.87 15.34
#